data_AF-A0AAQ3LIJ6-F1
#
_entry.id   AF-A0AAQ3LIJ6-F1
#
_cell.length_a   1.000
_cell.length_b   1.000
_cell.length_c   1.000
_cell.angle_alpha   90.00
_cell.angle_beta   90.00
_cell.angle_gamma   90.00
#
_symmetry.space_group_name_H-M   'P 1'
#
loop_
_entity.id
_entity.type
_entity.pdbx_description
1 polymer ?
#
loop_
_entity_poly.entity_id
_entity_poly.type
_entity_poly.pdbx_seq_one_letter_code
_entity_poly.pdbx_strand_id
1 'polypeptide(L)'
;MKNYLILLLLAVTGCSDNSSNDAKVSATEEGKSNKQIVANDGNSVGLFPMKAGKSTLEEVDQLGDFKKGQVWTYKTRKGEENSRITILRLEESPKVGGIVHIRVSGLKIPNPNEPDGFTEEAGHLPFSLKAATDSVREVESTAEVDQGYINGYEKWRSAFDQGKAGVFTTSVSDGIGFMAGTIQQANGKPNN
;
A
#
# COMPACT_ATOMS: atom_id res chain seq x y z
N MET A 1 8.78 19.07 15.24
CA MET A 1 7.90 18.48 14.21
C MET A 1 8.54 17.15 13.81
N LYS A 2 7.90 16.02 14.11
CA LYS A 2 8.45 14.70 13.77
C LYS A 2 8.27 14.49 12.27
N ASN A 3 9.38 14.44 11.52
CA ASN A 3 9.35 14.17 10.08
C ASN A 3 9.07 12.68 9.89
N TYR A 4 7.81 12.32 9.70
CA TYR A 4 7.45 10.97 9.27
C TYR A 4 8.06 10.72 7.89
N LEU A 5 9.13 9.93 7.85
CA LEU A 5 9.83 9.54 6.64
C LEU A 5 8.91 8.62 5.81
N ILE A 6 8.16 9.21 4.89
CA ILE A 6 7.30 8.46 3.96
C ILE A 6 8.18 7.94 2.83
N LEU A 7 8.69 6.72 3.03
CA LEU A 7 9.38 5.96 1.99
C LEU A 7 8.34 5.39 1.02
N LEU A 8 8.19 6.05 -0.13
CA LEU A 8 7.48 5.51 -1.29
C LEU A 8 8.21 4.26 -1.76
N LEU A 9 7.70 3.07 -1.42
CA LEU A 9 8.16 1.83 -2.04
C LEU A 9 7.50 1.67 -3.41
N LEU A 10 8.26 2.00 -4.45
CA LEU A 10 7.97 1.59 -5.82
C LEU A 10 8.43 0.14 -6.00
N ALA A 11 7.55 -0.84 -5.75
CA ALA A 11 7.82 -2.22 -6.15
C ALA A 11 7.51 -2.35 -7.65
N VAL A 12 8.50 -2.07 -8.50
CA VAL A 12 8.39 -2.32 -9.94
C VAL A 12 8.67 -3.79 -10.20
N THR A 13 7.62 -4.63 -10.27
CA THR A 13 7.73 -5.91 -10.98
C THR A 13 7.66 -5.61 -12.47
N GLY A 14 8.83 -5.63 -13.11
CA GLY A 14 8.96 -5.49 -14.55
C GLY A 14 8.36 -6.69 -15.28
N CYS A 15 7.22 -6.49 -15.94
CA CYS A 15 6.93 -7.20 -17.18
C CYS A 15 7.30 -6.25 -18.31
N SER A 16 8.40 -6.56 -18.99
CA SER A 16 8.78 -5.94 -20.25
C SER A 16 7.97 -6.61 -21.35
N ASP A 17 7.16 -5.84 -22.07
CA ASP A 17 6.85 -6.13 -23.47
C ASP A 17 6.80 -4.80 -24.22
N ASN A 18 7.64 -4.71 -25.24
CA ASN A 18 7.84 -3.55 -26.10
C ASN A 18 7.11 -3.76 -27.43
N SER A 19 6.77 -2.63 -28.06
CA SER A 19 6.31 -2.47 -29.45
C SER A 19 4.82 -2.75 -29.70
N SER A 20 4.06 -1.94 -30.42
CA SER A 20 4.15 -0.60 -31.00
C SER A 20 2.79 -0.40 -31.70
N ASN A 21 2.24 0.81 -31.71
CA ASN A 21 1.80 1.46 -32.96
C ASN A 21 1.08 2.77 -32.66
N ASP A 22 1.57 3.80 -33.35
CA ASP A 22 1.02 5.13 -33.49
C ASP A 22 -0.39 5.13 -34.08
N ALA A 23 -1.25 6.03 -33.59
CA ALA A 23 -2.23 6.72 -34.42
C ALA A 23 -2.70 8.03 -33.73
N LYS A 24 -2.23 9.17 -34.26
CA LYS A 24 -2.89 10.48 -34.14
C LYS A 24 -4.24 10.45 -34.86
N VAL A 25 -5.32 10.96 -34.26
CA VAL A 25 -6.33 11.79 -34.94
C VAL A 25 -6.98 12.75 -33.93
N SER A 26 -7.14 13.99 -34.37
CA SER A 26 -7.69 15.19 -33.73
C SER A 26 -9.17 15.45 -34.04
N ALA A 27 -9.83 16.26 -33.20
CA ALA A 27 -11.05 17.09 -33.46
C ALA A 27 -12.39 16.30 -33.66
N THR A 28 -13.60 16.74 -33.29
CA THR A 28 -14.20 18.00 -32.80
C THR A 28 -15.65 17.72 -32.33
N GLU A 29 -16.14 18.58 -31.42
CA GLU A 29 -17.51 19.13 -31.23
C GLU A 29 -18.80 18.28 -30.99
N GLU A 30 -19.44 18.64 -29.87
CA GLU A 30 -20.85 19.00 -29.63
C GLU A 30 -22.05 18.08 -30.02
N GLY A 31 -23.01 17.99 -29.08
CA GLY A 31 -24.44 18.04 -29.45
C GLY A 31 -25.39 16.95 -28.90
N LYS A 32 -25.99 17.25 -27.74
CA LYS A 32 -27.37 16.94 -27.26
C LYS A 32 -28.20 15.74 -27.79
N SER A 33 -28.86 15.11 -26.82
CA SER A 33 -30.30 14.72 -26.78
C SER A 33 -30.66 13.22 -26.85
N ASN A 34 -31.27 12.78 -25.74
CA ASN A 34 -32.20 11.67 -25.52
C ASN A 34 -32.72 10.89 -26.75
N LYS A 35 -32.55 9.56 -26.70
CA LYS A 35 -33.60 8.63 -27.12
C LYS A 35 -33.50 7.33 -26.31
N GLN A 36 -34.52 7.08 -25.51
CA GLN A 36 -34.81 5.76 -24.96
C GLN A 36 -35.21 4.84 -26.11
N ILE A 37 -34.45 3.77 -26.31
CA ILE A 37 -34.82 2.66 -27.19
C ILE A 37 -34.93 1.43 -26.31
N VAL A 38 -36.16 0.99 -26.10
CA VAL A 38 -36.48 -0.38 -25.67
C VAL A 38 -36.41 -1.27 -26.91
N ALA A 39 -35.56 -2.30 -26.85
CA ALA A 39 -35.66 -3.48 -27.70
C ALA A 39 -35.09 -4.67 -26.94
N ASN A 40 -35.87 -5.74 -26.95
CA ASN A 40 -35.53 -7.06 -26.44
C ASN A 40 -34.51 -7.73 -27.38
N ASP A 41 -34.13 -8.95 -26.98
CA ASP A 41 -33.56 -10.02 -27.80
C ASP A 41 -32.09 -9.90 -28.28
N GLY A 42 -31.28 -10.80 -27.72
CA GLY A 42 -30.30 -11.57 -28.50
C GLY A 42 -28.89 -11.00 -28.60
N ASN A 43 -28.01 -11.44 -27.70
CA ASN A 43 -26.59 -11.67 -27.94
C ASN A 43 -25.81 -10.55 -28.67
N SER A 44 -25.45 -9.49 -27.95
CA SER A 44 -24.38 -8.58 -28.34
C SER A 44 -23.13 -8.87 -27.51
N VAL A 45 -22.13 -9.49 -28.15
CA VAL A 45 -20.74 -9.49 -27.67
C VAL A 45 -20.20 -8.06 -27.74
N GLY A 46 -20.48 -7.29 -26.69
CA GLY A 46 -20.00 -5.91 -26.55
C GLY A 46 -18.54 -5.89 -26.13
N LEU A 47 -17.68 -5.36 -27.00
CA LEU A 47 -16.38 -4.85 -26.61
C LEU A 47 -16.62 -3.62 -25.72
N PHE A 48 -16.69 -3.83 -24.42
CA PHE A 48 -16.75 -2.72 -23.47
C PHE A 48 -15.37 -2.05 -23.42
N PRO A 49 -15.25 -0.74 -23.68
CA PRO A 49 -14.03 -0.04 -23.29
C PRO A 49 -13.90 -0.18 -21.77
N MET A 50 -12.86 -0.89 -21.32
CA MET A 50 -12.48 -0.81 -19.91
C MET A 50 -12.08 0.64 -19.64
N LYS A 51 -13.01 1.41 -19.05
CA LYS A 51 -12.68 2.69 -18.43
C LYS A 51 -11.44 2.47 -17.56
N ALA A 52 -10.47 3.38 -17.64
CA ALA A 52 -9.41 3.50 -16.64
C ALA A 52 -10.08 3.66 -15.27
N GLY A 53 -10.32 2.54 -14.60
CA GLY A 53 -11.09 2.48 -13.36
C GLY A 53 -10.20 2.90 -12.21
N LYS A 54 -10.66 3.90 -11.44
CA LYS A 54 -10.21 4.12 -10.06
C LYS A 54 -10.01 2.76 -9.39
N SER A 55 -8.90 2.54 -8.69
CA SER A 55 -8.71 1.24 -8.06
C SER A 55 -9.86 0.98 -7.09
N THR A 56 -10.47 -0.17 -7.23
CA THR A 56 -11.62 -0.63 -6.47
C THR A 56 -11.15 -1.24 -5.15
N LEU A 57 -10.28 -0.53 -4.41
CA LEU A 57 -10.02 -0.95 -3.05
C LEU A 57 -11.21 -0.56 -2.20
N GLU A 58 -11.79 -1.54 -1.52
CA GLU A 58 -12.91 -1.37 -0.60
C GLU A 58 -12.38 -1.54 0.83
N GLU A 59 -12.58 -0.54 1.68
CA GLU A 59 -12.24 -0.66 3.11
C GLU A 59 -13.24 -1.60 3.80
N VAL A 60 -12.72 -2.49 4.64
CA VAL A 60 -13.50 -3.47 5.39
C VAL A 60 -13.19 -3.37 6.88
N ASP A 61 -14.16 -3.72 7.73
CA ASP A 61 -13.98 -3.68 9.20
C ASP A 61 -13.13 -4.85 9.73
N GLN A 62 -13.11 -5.95 8.98
CA GLN A 62 -12.39 -7.17 9.32
C GLN A 62 -11.88 -7.85 8.06
N LEU A 63 -10.68 -8.44 8.14
CA LEU A 63 -10.04 -9.16 7.04
C LEU A 63 -9.23 -10.32 7.63
N GLY A 64 -9.71 -11.55 7.47
CA GLY A 64 -9.22 -12.69 8.24
C GLY A 64 -9.40 -12.45 9.74
N ASP A 65 -8.32 -12.64 10.51
CA ASP A 65 -8.30 -12.41 11.97
C ASP A 65 -8.04 -10.95 12.35
N PHE A 66 -7.75 -10.08 11.36
CA PHE A 66 -7.40 -8.70 11.59
C PHE A 66 -8.63 -7.80 11.73
N LYS A 67 -8.57 -6.90 12.70
CA LYS A 67 -9.48 -5.77 12.89
C LYS A 67 -8.68 -4.50 13.12
N LYS A 68 -9.19 -3.39 12.61
CA LYS A 68 -8.62 -2.06 12.84
C LYS A 68 -8.40 -1.80 14.33
N GLY A 69 -7.25 -1.23 14.68
CA GLY A 69 -6.87 -0.91 16.05
C GLY A 69 -6.25 -2.07 16.84
N GLN A 70 -6.29 -3.31 16.36
CA GLN A 70 -5.59 -4.40 17.05
C GLN A 70 -4.08 -4.14 17.08
N VAL A 71 -3.47 -4.49 18.22
CA VAL A 71 -2.02 -4.47 18.43
C VAL A 71 -1.53 -5.90 18.58
N TRP A 72 -0.57 -6.29 17.75
CA TRP A 72 -0.07 -7.66 17.65
C TRP A 72 1.41 -7.76 18.01
N THR A 73 1.77 -8.87 18.68
CA THR A 73 3.14 -9.38 18.66
C THR A 73 3.39 -10.13 17.34
N TYR A 74 4.64 -10.23 16.91
CA TYR A 74 4.99 -10.83 15.63
C TYR A 74 6.39 -11.43 15.64
N LYS A 75 6.75 -12.12 14.55
CA LYS A 75 8.10 -12.63 14.30
C LYS A 75 9.03 -11.46 13.94
N THR A 76 9.71 -10.89 14.93
CA THR A 76 10.53 -9.67 14.80
C THR A 76 11.91 -9.95 14.20
N ARG A 77 12.63 -8.87 13.84
CA ARG A 77 14.09 -8.91 13.70
C ARG A 77 14.74 -9.06 15.08
N LYS A 78 15.99 -9.53 15.10
CA LYS A 78 16.79 -9.66 16.32
C LYS A 78 17.02 -8.27 16.95
N GLY A 79 16.76 -8.14 18.26
CA GLY A 79 16.93 -6.90 19.02
C GLY A 79 15.73 -5.95 19.01
N GLU A 80 14.65 -6.33 18.32
CA GLU A 80 13.37 -5.60 18.22
C GLU A 80 12.20 -6.41 18.77
N GLU A 81 12.42 -7.34 19.69
CA GLU A 81 11.41 -8.26 20.23
C GLU A 81 10.25 -7.52 20.94
N ASN A 82 10.49 -6.29 21.38
CA ASN A 82 9.49 -5.42 21.99
C ASN A 82 8.69 -4.58 20.96
N SER A 83 9.02 -4.68 19.66
CA SER A 83 8.28 -3.99 18.62
C SER A 83 6.87 -4.56 18.46
N ARG A 84 5.93 -3.73 18.03
CA ARG A 84 4.51 -4.10 17.90
C ARG A 84 3.94 -3.64 16.57
N ILE A 85 3.01 -4.43 16.05
CA ILE A 85 2.22 -4.10 14.87
C ILE A 85 0.90 -3.50 15.33
N THR A 86 0.50 -2.34 14.83
CA THR A 86 -0.87 -1.82 14.94
C THR A 86 -1.57 -1.90 13.60
N ILE A 87 -2.78 -2.47 13.56
CA ILE A 87 -3.61 -2.53 12.35
C ILE A 87 -4.28 -1.16 12.12
N LEU A 88 -3.93 -0.49 11.03
CA LEU A 88 -4.40 0.86 10.71
C LEU A 88 -5.68 0.86 9.87
N ARG A 89 -5.68 0.02 8.83
CA ARG A 89 -6.73 -0.08 7.81
C ARG A 89 -6.69 -1.46 7.16
N LEU A 90 -7.85 -1.94 6.72
CA LEU A 90 -7.99 -3.18 5.97
C LEU A 90 -8.72 -2.88 4.68
N GLU A 91 -8.20 -3.35 3.56
CA GLU A 91 -8.82 -3.15 2.25
C GLU A 91 -8.84 -4.47 1.45
N GLU A 92 -9.86 -4.67 0.63
CA GLU A 92 -9.89 -5.72 -0.38
C GLU A 92 -9.60 -5.17 -1.77
N SER A 93 -8.78 -5.88 -2.54
CA SER A 93 -8.46 -5.57 -3.92
C SER A 93 -8.79 -6.74 -4.84
N PRO A 94 -9.55 -6.52 -5.93
CA PRO A 94 -9.68 -7.54 -6.98
C PRO A 94 -8.34 -7.89 -7.65
N LYS A 95 -7.33 -6.99 -7.58
CA LYS A 95 -6.03 -7.17 -8.24
C LYS A 95 -5.03 -7.94 -7.38
N VAL A 96 -4.95 -7.63 -6.09
CA VAL A 96 -3.92 -8.17 -5.18
C VAL A 96 -4.46 -8.91 -3.96
N GLY A 97 -5.79 -9.03 -3.85
CA GLY A 97 -6.46 -9.62 -2.69
C GLY A 97 -6.52 -8.68 -1.49
N GLY A 98 -6.61 -9.26 -0.30
CA GLY A 98 -6.65 -8.52 0.96
C GLY A 98 -5.35 -7.80 1.28
N ILE A 99 -5.46 -6.55 1.72
CA ILE A 99 -4.36 -5.66 2.10
C ILE A 99 -4.53 -5.24 3.56
N VAL A 100 -3.50 -5.47 4.35
CA VAL A 100 -3.42 -5.08 5.76
C VAL A 100 -2.45 -3.93 5.87
N HIS A 101 -2.95 -2.74 6.20
CA HIS A 101 -2.11 -1.57 6.46
C HIS A 101 -1.71 -1.56 7.92
N ILE A 102 -0.40 -1.51 8.17
CA ILE A 102 0.14 -1.56 9.52
C ILE A 102 1.03 -0.36 9.82
N ARG A 103 1.10 -0.03 11.11
CA ARG A 103 2.19 0.71 11.73
C ARG A 103 3.03 -0.26 12.53
N VAL A 104 4.34 -0.05 12.58
CA VAL A 104 5.22 -0.81 13.47
C VAL A 104 5.96 0.15 14.39
N SER A 105 5.82 -0.04 15.69
CA SER A 105 6.48 0.79 16.72
C SER A 105 7.54 -0.01 17.48
N GLY A 106 8.46 0.68 18.16
CA GLY A 106 9.54 0.06 18.95
C GLY A 106 10.68 -0.51 18.09
N LEU A 107 10.86 0.04 16.89
CA LEU A 107 11.97 -0.30 16.00
C LEU A 107 13.28 0.31 16.49
N LYS A 108 14.40 -0.19 15.98
CA LYS A 108 15.76 0.33 16.22
C LYS A 108 16.52 0.44 14.91
N ILE A 109 15.99 1.23 13.98
CA ILE A 109 16.61 1.45 12.67
C ILE A 109 17.60 2.61 12.77
N PRO A 110 18.91 2.42 12.55
CA PRO A 110 19.86 3.52 12.58
C PRO A 110 19.50 4.62 11.57
N ASN A 111 19.36 5.85 12.06
CA ASN A 111 19.06 7.03 11.27
C ASN A 111 19.68 8.28 11.91
N PRO A 112 20.80 8.81 11.38
CA PRO A 112 21.48 9.99 11.93
C PRO A 112 20.66 11.29 11.83
N ASN A 113 19.55 11.28 11.07
CA ASN A 113 18.65 12.43 11.01
C ASN A 113 17.64 12.46 12.17
N GLU A 114 17.56 11.39 12.97
CA GLU A 114 16.72 11.36 14.17
C GLU A 114 17.52 11.82 15.41
N PRO A 115 16.89 12.51 16.38
CA PRO A 115 17.59 13.06 17.54
C PRO A 115 18.33 12.03 18.41
N ASP A 116 17.78 10.82 18.51
CA ASP A 116 18.35 9.69 19.25
C ASP A 116 19.17 8.75 18.35
N GLY A 117 19.29 9.07 17.07
CA GLY A 117 19.98 8.26 16.07
C GLY A 117 19.19 7.05 15.58
N PHE A 118 17.91 6.90 15.94
CA PHE A 118 17.08 5.77 15.53
C PHE A 118 15.70 6.20 15.02
N THR A 119 15.27 5.59 13.92
CA THR A 119 13.86 5.56 13.55
C THR A 119 13.18 4.44 14.34
N GLU A 120 12.32 4.84 15.28
CA GLU A 120 11.59 3.92 16.18
C GLU A 120 10.23 3.46 15.63
N GLU A 121 9.77 4.04 14.53
CA GLU A 121 8.45 3.75 13.96
C GLU A 121 8.45 3.70 12.43
N ALA A 122 7.74 2.71 11.88
CA ALA A 122 7.28 2.69 10.51
C ALA A 122 5.80 3.07 10.46
N GLY A 123 5.49 4.31 10.04
CA GLY A 123 4.16 4.90 10.21
C GLY A 123 3.06 4.33 9.30
N HIS A 124 3.40 3.77 8.13
CA HIS A 124 2.45 3.12 7.23
C HIS A 124 3.16 2.13 6.31
N LEU A 125 2.78 0.86 6.38
CA LEU A 125 3.26 -0.20 5.50
C LEU A 125 2.09 -1.08 5.05
N PRO A 126 1.86 -1.24 3.73
CA PRO A 126 0.83 -2.14 3.21
C PRO A 126 1.39 -3.55 2.99
N PHE A 127 0.80 -4.55 3.64
CA PHE A 127 1.12 -5.97 3.46
C PHE A 127 -0.03 -6.73 2.82
N SER A 128 0.27 -7.75 2.03
CA SER A 128 -0.74 -8.74 1.66
C SER A 128 -1.28 -9.46 2.90
N LEU A 129 -2.55 -9.87 2.86
CA LEU A 129 -3.18 -10.61 3.95
C LEU A 129 -2.34 -11.81 4.39
N LYS A 130 -1.89 -12.64 3.43
CA LYS A 130 -1.06 -13.82 3.71
C LYS A 130 0.22 -13.46 4.45
N ALA A 131 0.94 -12.44 3.99
CA ALA A 131 2.19 -12.01 4.61
C ALA A 131 1.99 -11.50 6.05
N ALA A 132 0.91 -10.74 6.28
CA ALA A 132 0.55 -10.29 7.62
C ALA A 132 0.20 -11.47 8.54
N THR A 133 -0.69 -12.37 8.09
CA THR A 133 -1.10 -13.56 8.83
C THR A 133 0.09 -14.45 9.20
N ASP A 134 1.02 -14.70 8.27
CA ASP A 134 2.19 -15.54 8.52
C ASP A 134 3.20 -14.89 9.48
N SER A 135 3.10 -13.57 9.70
CA SER A 135 4.05 -12.80 10.51
C SER A 135 3.63 -12.64 11.97
N VAL A 136 2.33 -12.49 12.23
CA VAL A 136 1.81 -12.23 13.58
C VAL A 136 1.85 -13.46 14.48
N ARG A 137 1.76 -13.25 15.80
CA ARG A 137 1.64 -14.33 16.80
C ARG A 137 0.38 -14.22 17.63
N GLU A 138 0.23 -13.15 18.40
CA GLU A 138 -0.94 -12.96 19.26
C GLU A 138 -1.39 -11.50 19.28
N VAL A 139 -2.70 -11.31 19.49
CA VAL A 139 -3.24 -9.99 19.82
C VAL A 139 -2.84 -9.69 21.26
N GLU A 140 -2.07 -8.62 21.45
CA GLU A 140 -1.67 -8.15 22.78
C GLU A 140 -2.69 -7.18 23.36
N SER A 141 -3.24 -6.29 22.53
CA SER A 141 -4.19 -5.26 22.96
C SER A 141 -4.94 -4.64 21.77
N THR A 142 -5.69 -3.57 22.04
CA THR A 142 -6.26 -2.69 21.02
C THR A 142 -5.86 -1.26 21.33
N ALA A 143 -5.76 -0.43 20.30
CA ALA A 143 -5.39 0.97 20.38
C ALA A 143 -6.24 1.80 19.42
N GLU A 144 -6.49 3.05 19.79
CA GLU A 144 -7.07 4.03 18.89
C GLU A 144 -6.13 4.29 17.71
N VAL A 145 -6.70 4.33 16.50
CA VAL A 145 -5.94 4.61 15.27
C VAL A 145 -6.05 6.10 14.96
N ASP A 146 -4.96 6.82 15.25
CA ASP A 146 -4.84 8.24 14.90
C ASP A 146 -4.77 8.48 13.38
N GLN A 147 -4.86 9.73 12.96
CA GLN A 147 -4.84 10.13 11.55
C GLN A 147 -3.42 10.31 10.97
N GLY A 148 -2.36 10.07 11.75
CA GLY A 148 -0.97 10.30 11.35
C GLY A 148 -0.53 9.47 10.14
N TYR A 149 -1.13 8.28 9.94
CA TYR A 149 -0.82 7.43 8.80
C TYR A 149 -1.44 7.89 7.48
N ILE A 150 -2.43 8.80 7.50
CA ILE A 150 -3.24 9.14 6.31
C ILE A 150 -2.37 9.71 5.19
N ASN A 151 -1.39 10.56 5.51
CA ASN A 151 -0.53 11.14 4.48
C ASN A 151 0.29 10.06 3.75
N GLY A 152 0.80 9.06 4.48
CA GLY A 152 1.50 7.90 3.91
C GLY A 152 0.56 7.04 3.06
N TYR A 153 -0.64 6.79 3.58
CA TYR A 153 -1.69 6.05 2.89
C TYR A 153 -2.10 6.71 1.57
N GLU A 154 -2.39 8.01 1.55
CA GLU A 154 -2.84 8.71 0.34
C GLU A 154 -1.76 8.73 -0.75
N LYS A 155 -0.50 8.92 -0.36
CA LYS A 155 0.65 8.83 -1.27
C LYS A 155 0.81 7.43 -1.84
N TRP A 156 0.76 6.41 -0.98
CA TRP A 156 0.79 5.02 -1.41
C TRP A 156 -0.37 4.72 -2.35
N ARG A 157 -1.59 5.12 -1.99
CA ARG A 157 -2.80 4.83 -2.75
C ARG A 157 -2.73 5.45 -4.14
N SER A 158 -2.35 6.73 -4.23
CA SER A 158 -2.16 7.40 -5.52
C SER A 158 -1.14 6.68 -6.41
N ALA A 159 -0.04 6.20 -5.83
CA ALA A 159 0.97 5.44 -6.56
C ALA A 159 0.49 4.02 -6.92
N PHE A 160 -0.25 3.35 -6.04
CA PHE A 160 -0.83 2.02 -6.26
C PHE A 160 -1.83 2.04 -7.42
N ASP A 161 -2.68 3.08 -7.47
CA ASP A 161 -3.64 3.29 -8.56
C ASP A 161 -2.95 3.50 -9.92
N GLN A 162 -1.75 4.08 -9.91
CA GLN A 162 -0.91 4.26 -11.08
C GLN A 162 -0.05 3.03 -11.41
N GLY A 163 -0.17 1.93 -10.68
CA GLY A 163 0.67 0.73 -10.83
C GLY A 163 2.14 0.95 -10.44
N LYS A 164 2.41 2.01 -9.68
CA LYS A 164 3.74 2.42 -9.25
C LYS A 164 4.09 1.92 -7.86
N ALA A 165 3.10 1.72 -6.98
CA ALA A 165 3.31 1.10 -5.67
C ALA A 165 2.68 -0.29 -5.61
N GLY A 166 3.19 -1.11 -4.70
CA GLY A 166 2.69 -2.46 -4.44
C GLY A 166 2.36 -2.68 -2.97
N VAL A 167 2.20 -3.95 -2.61
CA VAL A 167 2.08 -4.42 -1.22
C VAL A 167 3.24 -5.34 -0.91
N PHE A 168 3.68 -5.38 0.34
CA PHE A 168 4.68 -6.36 0.77
C PHE A 168 4.08 -7.77 0.81
N THR A 169 4.72 -8.70 0.13
CA THR A 169 4.35 -10.13 0.09
C THR A 169 5.32 -11.01 0.88
N THR A 170 6.38 -10.42 1.42
CA THR A 170 7.35 -11.04 2.36
C THR A 170 6.89 -10.85 3.80
N SER A 171 7.57 -11.49 4.76
CA SER A 171 7.26 -11.31 6.18
C SER A 171 7.37 -9.83 6.60
N VAL A 172 6.66 -9.45 7.67
CA VAL A 172 6.74 -8.08 8.22
C VAL A 172 8.18 -7.73 8.60
N SER A 173 8.93 -8.67 9.18
CA SER A 173 10.35 -8.53 9.50
C SER A 173 11.19 -8.18 8.27
N ASP A 174 10.98 -8.87 7.15
CA ASP A 174 11.70 -8.63 5.90
C ASP A 174 11.32 -7.29 5.27
N GLY A 175 10.03 -6.93 5.31
CA GLY A 175 9.56 -5.63 4.82
C GLY A 175 10.16 -4.45 5.59
N ILE A 176 10.25 -4.57 6.92
CA ILE A 176 10.96 -3.60 7.77
C ILE A 176 12.46 -3.61 7.43
N GLY A 177 13.06 -4.78 7.21
CA GLY A 177 14.45 -4.91 6.78
C GLY A 177 14.74 -4.16 5.48
N PHE A 178 13.88 -4.30 4.48
CA PHE A 178 13.98 -3.57 3.22
C PHE A 178 13.91 -2.05 3.44
N MET A 179 12.90 -1.57 4.18
CA MET A 179 12.75 -0.16 4.51
C MET A 179 13.96 0.38 5.30
N ALA A 180 14.48 -0.38 6.26
CA ALA A 180 15.68 0.01 6.98
C ALA A 180 16.89 0.16 6.05
N GLY A 181 17.01 -0.70 5.04
CA GLY A 181 18.05 -0.61 4.02
C GLY A 181 17.92 0.63 3.14
N THR A 182 16.71 1.09 2.81
CA THR A 182 16.53 2.32 2.02
C THR A 182 16.85 3.57 2.82
N ILE A 183 16.51 3.61 4.12
CA ILE A 183 16.90 4.69 5.05
C ILE A 183 18.42 4.81 5.08
N GLN A 184 19.12 3.70 5.29
CA GLN A 184 20.58 3.68 5.38
C GLN A 184 21.26 4.09 4.06
N GLN A 185 20.74 3.65 2.92
CA GLN A 185 21.25 4.06 1.61
C GLN A 185 21.07 5.56 1.36
N ALA A 186 19.92 6.12 1.73
CA ALA A 186 19.67 7.56 1.62
C ALA A 186 20.66 8.37 2.48
N ASN A 187 20.99 7.86 3.68
CA ASN A 187 21.96 8.48 4.58
C ASN A 187 23.42 8.33 4.09
N GLY A 188 23.73 7.30 3.32
CA GLY A 188 25.06 7.06 2.77
C GLY A 188 25.38 7.83 1.49
N LYS A 189 24.39 8.49 0.87
CA LYS A 189 24.60 9.28 -0.35
C LYS A 189 25.02 10.70 0.04
N PRO A 190 26.24 11.17 -0.29
CA PRO A 190 26.62 12.54 -0.05
C PRO A 190 25.70 13.47 -0.85
N ASN A 191 25.23 14.53 -0.19
CA ASN A 191 24.49 15.62 -0.84
C ASN A 191 25.44 16.29 -1.83
N ASN A 192 25.31 15.97 -3.12
CA ASN A 192 26.09 16.57 -4.19
C ASN A 192 25.22 17.55 -4.97
#